data_AF-R7IZS3-F1
#
_entry.id   AF-R7IZS3-F1
#
_cell.length_a   1.000
_cell.length_b   1.000
_cell.length_c   1.000
_cell.angle_alpha   90.00
_cell.angle_beta   90.00
_cell.angle_gamma   90.00
#
_symmetry.space_group_name_H-M   'P 1'
#
loop_
_entity.id
_entity.type
_entity.pdbx_description
1 polymer ?
#
loop_
_entity_poly.entity_id
_entity_poly.type
_entity_poly.pdbx_seq_one_letter_code
_entity_poly.pdbx_strand_id
1 'polypeptide(L)'
;MSKVKLGETLRRSVRVDNSEDTAAEYDISAVANIEGASIITLVEGEVKNGNATLARWSRYRPETLTIRYDVAEGRNVILKAIEAFCVNAQAAVSA
;
A
#
# COMPACT_ATOMS: atom_id res chain seq x y z
N MET A 1 -5.71 26.05 -28.88
CA MET A 1 -6.74 25.19 -28.22
C MET A 1 -6.02 24.01 -27.58
N SER A 2 -5.96 23.95 -26.26
CA SER A 2 -5.25 22.88 -25.54
C SER A 2 -6.02 21.56 -25.73
N LYS A 3 -5.34 20.52 -26.24
CA LYS A 3 -5.92 19.21 -26.58
C LYS A 3 -6.04 18.25 -25.38
N VAL A 4 -6.07 18.77 -24.16
CA VAL A 4 -6.15 17.92 -22.96
C VAL A 4 -7.63 17.71 -22.64
N LYS A 5 -8.18 16.56 -23.06
CA LYS A 5 -9.42 16.05 -22.47
C LYS A 5 -9.08 15.53 -21.07
N LEU A 6 -9.44 16.29 -20.03
CA LEU A 6 -9.50 15.82 -18.64
C LEU A 6 -10.75 14.94 -18.44
N GLY A 7 -10.96 13.97 -19.34
CA GLY A 7 -11.97 12.95 -19.22
C GLY A 7 -11.33 11.70 -18.65
N GLU A 8 -12.01 11.06 -17.70
CA GLU A 8 -11.66 9.77 -17.08
C GLU A 8 -10.62 9.86 -15.96
N THR A 9 -11.17 9.93 -14.74
CA THR A 9 -10.59 9.59 -13.44
C THR A 9 -9.11 9.91 -13.24
N LEU A 10 -8.83 11.00 -12.50
CA LEU A 10 -7.48 11.42 -12.11
C LEU A 10 -6.72 10.26 -11.44
N ARG A 11 -5.82 9.61 -12.19
CA ARG A 11 -4.86 8.66 -11.65
C ARG A 11 -3.79 9.43 -10.89
N ARG A 12 -3.58 9.09 -9.63
CA ARG A 12 -2.58 9.72 -8.77
C ARG A 12 -1.76 8.65 -8.07
N SER A 13 -0.44 8.83 -8.05
CA SER A 13 0.46 8.04 -7.23
C SER A 13 0.70 8.79 -5.92
N VAL A 14 0.37 8.17 -4.79
CA VAL A 14 0.44 8.78 -3.46
C VAL A 14 1.20 7.85 -2.53
N ARG A 15 2.05 8.41 -1.67
CA ARG A 15 2.65 7.62 -0.59
C ARG A 15 1.66 7.50 0.55
N VAL A 16 1.44 6.27 0.98
CA VAL A 16 0.58 5.91 2.11
C VAL A 16 1.43 5.21 3.15
N ASP A 17 1.21 5.52 4.41
CA ASP A 17 1.89 4.89 5.54
C ASP A 17 0.95 4.85 6.75
N ASN A 18 1.29 4.01 7.71
CA ASN A 18 0.55 3.84 8.96
C ASN A 18 1.20 4.59 10.13
N SER A 19 1.95 5.67 9.89
CA SER A 19 2.65 6.38 10.97
C SER A 19 1.72 6.98 12.03
N GLU A 20 0.46 7.21 11.68
CA GLU A 20 -0.58 7.67 12.63
C GLU A 20 -1.24 6.53 13.41
N ASP A 21 -1.01 5.26 13.03
CA ASP A 21 -1.55 4.08 13.71
C ASP A 21 -0.64 3.64 14.86
N THR A 22 -0.91 4.17 16.05
CA THR A 22 -0.15 3.84 17.26
C THR A 22 -0.34 2.40 17.76
N ALA A 23 -1.30 1.65 17.21
CA ALA A 23 -1.51 0.25 17.52
C ALA A 23 -0.80 -0.70 16.55
N ALA A 24 -0.17 -0.18 15.49
CA ALA A 24 0.54 -0.99 14.52
C ALA A 24 1.81 -1.60 15.11
N GLU A 25 1.99 -2.91 14.92
CA GLU A 25 3.19 -3.64 15.33
C GLU A 25 4.41 -3.28 14.46
N TYR A 26 4.17 -2.85 13.23
CA TYR A 26 5.21 -2.54 12.25
C TYR A 26 4.95 -1.20 11.57
N ASP A 27 6.03 -0.53 11.19
CA ASP A 27 5.98 0.63 10.32
C ASP A 27 5.86 0.16 8.87
N ILE A 28 4.73 0.46 8.24
CA ILE A 28 4.40 0.04 6.89
C ILE A 28 4.21 1.28 6.03
N SER A 29 4.91 1.32 4.89
CA SER A 29 4.73 2.37 3.90
C SER A 29 4.72 1.81 2.49
N ALA A 30 3.93 2.43 1.62
CA ALA A 30 3.75 1.98 0.26
C ALA A 30 3.41 3.14 -0.68
N VAL A 31 3.59 2.91 -1.98
CA VAL A 31 3.12 3.84 -3.01
C VAL A 31 1.85 3.28 -3.64
N ALA A 32 0.74 4.00 -3.45
CA ALA A 32 -0.57 3.65 -3.97
C ALA A 32 -0.85 4.38 -5.28
N ASN A 33 -1.28 3.64 -6.30
CA ASN A 33 -1.93 4.19 -7.47
C ASN A 33 -3.44 4.22 -7.21
N ILE A 34 -3.98 5.42 -7.09
CA ILE A 34 -5.39 5.69 -6.82
C ILE A 34 -6.06 6.15 -8.10
N GLU A 35 -7.24 5.60 -8.36
CA GLU A 35 -8.13 6.04 -9.43
C GLU A 35 -9.53 6.26 -8.81
N GLY A 36 -9.94 7.53 -8.73
CA GLY A 36 -11.22 7.90 -8.12
C GLY A 36 -11.15 7.68 -6.61
N ALA A 37 -12.10 6.91 -6.08
CA ALA A 37 -12.20 6.56 -4.66
C ALA A 37 -11.66 5.15 -4.38
N SER A 38 -10.67 4.67 -5.16
CA SER A 38 -10.14 3.31 -5.00
C SER A 38 -8.65 3.21 -5.28
N ILE A 39 -7.97 2.35 -4.51
CA ILE A 39 -6.58 1.96 -4.77
C ILE A 39 -6.59 0.83 -5.79
N ILE A 40 -6.01 1.08 -6.96
CA ILE A 40 -5.91 0.08 -8.04
C ILE A 40 -4.71 -0.85 -7.82
N THR A 41 -3.60 -0.31 -7.30
CA THR A 41 -2.36 -1.07 -7.06
C THR A 41 -1.49 -0.34 -6.06
N LEU A 42 -0.86 -1.07 -5.15
CA LEU A 42 0.29 -0.60 -4.36
C LEU A 42 1.56 -1.05 -5.11
N VAL A 43 2.26 -0.11 -5.75
CA VAL A 43 3.34 -0.44 -6.70
C VAL A 43 4.58 -0.98 -6.00
N GLU A 44 4.85 -0.49 -4.80
CA GLU A 44 5.92 -0.95 -3.92
C GLU A 44 5.52 -0.69 -2.47
N GLY A 45 6.10 -1.44 -1.55
CA GLY A 45 6.08 -1.08 -0.15
C GLY A 45 7.13 -1.79 0.68
N GLU A 46 7.26 -1.32 1.90
CA GLU A 46 8.26 -1.74 2.88
C GLU A 46 7.62 -1.90 4.26
N VAL A 47 8.06 -2.92 4.97
CA VAL A 47 7.76 -3.15 6.39
C VAL A 47 9.04 -2.98 7.20
N LYS A 48 8.99 -2.17 8.25
CA LYS A 48 10.07 -2.02 9.22
C LYS A 48 9.60 -2.32 10.64
N ASN A 49 10.56 -2.69 11.47
CA ASN A 49 10.43 -2.66 12.91
C ASN A 49 11.54 -1.73 13.44
N GLY A 50 11.16 -0.49 13.74
CA GLY A 50 12.11 0.59 13.96
C GLY A 50 12.99 0.82 12.74
N ASN A 51 14.31 0.69 12.90
CA ASN A 51 15.27 0.93 11.81
C ASN A 51 15.54 -0.30 10.92
N ALA A 52 15.02 -1.48 11.27
CA ALA A 52 15.27 -2.71 10.52
C ALA A 52 14.19 -2.94 9.46
N THR A 53 14.59 -3.08 8.20
CA THR A 53 13.70 -3.54 7.12
C THR A 53 13.47 -5.04 7.27
N LEU A 54 12.21 -5.43 7.49
CA LEU A 54 11.81 -6.84 7.63
C LEU A 54 11.28 -7.42 6.32
N ALA A 55 10.61 -6.60 5.52
CA ALA A 55 10.04 -7.03 4.26
C ALA A 55 10.00 -5.89 3.24
N ARG A 56 10.12 -6.29 1.98
CA ARG A 56 9.77 -5.46 0.83
C ARG A 56 8.87 -6.27 -0.08
N TRP A 57 7.97 -5.56 -0.75
CA TRP A 57 7.19 -6.17 -1.80
C TRP A 57 7.10 -5.24 -3.00
N SER A 58 6.95 -5.87 -4.16
CA SER A 58 6.59 -5.19 -5.40
C SER A 58 5.17 -5.59 -5.78
N ARG A 59 4.41 -4.60 -6.23
CA ARG A 59 3.14 -4.76 -6.93
C ARG A 59 2.11 -5.61 -6.16
N TYR A 60 1.50 -5.01 -5.14
CA TYR A 60 0.32 -5.55 -4.48
C TYR A 60 -0.96 -5.03 -5.15
N ARG A 61 -1.92 -5.94 -5.40
CA ARG A 61 -3.25 -5.58 -5.88
C ARG A 61 -4.27 -6.04 -4.84
N PRO A 62 -5.08 -5.12 -4.26
CA PRO A 62 -6.08 -5.50 -3.26
C PRO A 62 -6.99 -6.64 -3.74
N GLU A 63 -7.40 -6.59 -5.02
CA GLU A 63 -8.32 -7.56 -5.61
C GLU A 63 -7.69 -8.90 -6.01
N THR A 64 -6.37 -8.94 -6.24
CA THR A 64 -5.68 -10.11 -6.85
C THR A 64 -4.38 -10.49 -6.14
N LEU A 65 -4.30 -10.15 -4.84
CA LEU A 65 -3.36 -10.57 -3.78
C LEU A 65 -2.12 -11.36 -4.28
N THR A 66 -1.32 -10.71 -5.14
CA THR A 66 -0.08 -11.27 -5.66
C THR A 66 1.03 -10.48 -5.02
N ILE A 67 1.87 -11.14 -4.24
CA ILE A 67 2.88 -10.46 -3.46
C ILE A 67 4.20 -11.21 -3.62
N ARG A 68 5.22 -10.48 -4.10
CA ARG A 68 6.59 -10.98 -4.24
C ARG A 68 7.41 -10.50 -3.06
N TYR A 69 8.02 -11.43 -2.32
CA TYR A 69 8.59 -11.22 -0.99
C TYR A 69 10.08 -11.58 -0.92
N ASP A 70 10.84 -10.81 -0.13
CA ASP A 70 12.22 -11.13 0.31
C ASP A 70 12.29 -11.45 1.82
N VAL A 71 11.30 -12.16 2.40
CA VAL A 71 11.12 -12.21 3.87
C VAL A 71 11.77 -13.46 4.52
N ALA A 72 12.57 -13.25 5.58
CA ALA A 72 13.00 -14.26 6.57
C ALA A 72 12.11 -14.20 7.85
N GLU A 73 12.20 -15.23 8.72
CA GLU A 73 11.47 -15.50 9.99
C GLU A 73 10.32 -14.54 10.43
N GLY A 74 9.13 -15.07 10.76
CA GLY A 74 7.96 -14.26 11.16
C GLY A 74 7.00 -13.88 10.02
N ARG A 75 7.21 -14.43 8.82
CA ARG A 75 6.44 -14.20 7.58
C ARG A 75 4.93 -14.05 7.79
N ASN A 76 4.27 -14.99 8.46
CA ASN A 76 2.80 -14.99 8.57
C ASN A 76 2.24 -13.79 9.34
N VAL A 77 3.00 -13.23 10.28
CA VAL A 77 2.58 -12.05 11.05
C VAL A 77 2.71 -10.80 10.18
N ILE A 78 3.85 -10.67 9.48
CA ILE A 78 4.10 -9.57 8.52
C ILE A 78 3.05 -9.57 7.41
N LEU A 79 2.66 -10.74 6.89
CA LEU A 79 1.60 -10.87 5.88
C LEU A 79 0.28 -10.27 6.38
N LYS A 80 -0.15 -10.65 7.59
CA LYS A 80 -1.39 -10.14 8.18
C LYS A 80 -1.35 -8.63 8.40
N ALA A 81 -0.19 -8.09 8.81
CA ALA A 81 -0.01 -6.65 9.00
C ALA A 81 -0.12 -5.89 7.67
N ILE A 82 0.49 -6.41 6.59
CA ILE A 82 0.36 -5.83 5.24
C ILE A 82 -1.09 -5.89 4.76
N GLU A 83 -1.78 -7.01 4.96
CA GLU A 83 -3.19 -7.17 4.57
C GLU A 83 -4.09 -6.14 5.30
N ALA A 84 -3.93 -6.01 6.62
CA ALA A 84 -4.66 -5.03 7.41
C ALA A 84 -4.36 -3.59 6.97
N PHE A 85 -3.09 -3.25 6.72
CA PHE A 85 -2.68 -1.97 6.18
C PHE A 85 -3.36 -1.66 4.84
N CYS A 86 -3.42 -2.62 3.92
CA CYS A 86 -4.04 -2.45 2.62
C CYS A 86 -5.55 -2.20 2.72
N VAL A 87 -6.24 -2.89 3.64
CA VAL A 87 -7.66 -2.68 3.92
C VAL A 87 -7.90 -1.27 4.47
N ASN A 88 -7.11 -0.84 5.45
CA ASN A 88 -7.22 0.50 6.04
C ASN A 88 -6.95 1.60 5.00
N ALA A 89 -5.90 1.43 4.18
CA ALA A 89 -5.58 2.37 3.11
C ALA A 89 -6.71 2.47 2.08
N GLN A 90 -7.30 1.32 1.69
CA GLN A 90 -8.45 1.31 0.78
C GLN A 90 -9.67 2.02 1.39
N ALA A 91 -9.96 1.78 2.67
CA ALA A 91 -11.05 2.43 3.39
C ALA A 91 -10.88 3.95 3.44
N ALA A 92 -9.66 4.43 3.73
CA ALA A 92 -9.33 5.85 3.79
C ALA A 92 -9.48 6.58 2.45
N VAL A 93 -9.24 5.89 1.32
CA VAL A 93 -9.42 6.46 -0.02
C VAL A 93 -10.89 6.45 -0.46
N SER A 94 -11.70 5.53 0.08
CA SER A 94 -13.12 5.41 -0.25
C SER A 94 -14.06 6.28 0.60
N ALA A 95 -13.55 6.88 1.68
CA ALA A 95 -14.29 7.74 2.61
C ALA A 95 -14.36 9.19 2.10
#